data_AF-A0AA42CU11-F1
#
_entry.id   AF-A0AA42CU11-F1
#
_cell.length_a   1.000
_cell.length_b   1.000
_cell.length_c   1.000
_cell.angle_alpha   90.00
_cell.angle_beta   90.00
_cell.angle_gamma   90.00
#
_symmetry.space_group_name_H-M   'P 1'
#
loop_
_entity.id
_entity.type
_entity.pdbx_description
1 polymer ?
#
loop_
_entity_poly.entity_id
_entity_poly.type
_entity_poly.pdbx_seq_one_letter_code
_entity_poly.pdbx_strand_id
1 'polypeptide(L)'
;MPIRSISSSTGSKKTLSAAAARHWRAMRAFRRSLIRHLARSGLILPTRRFNPHVTLAYGQDSDHRVTIDPIGWTVDELLLIRSGDGRHVPFGRWSLIQRQPNLPLF
;
A
#
# COMPACT_ATOMS: atom_id res chain seq x y z
N MET A 1 -5.40 -12.67 15.18
CA MET A 1 -3.94 -12.45 15.35
C MET A 1 -3.65 -10.99 15.03
N PRO A 2 -3.23 -10.15 16.00
CA PRO A 2 -3.37 -8.69 15.89
C PRO A 2 -2.27 -8.02 15.05
N ILE A 3 -2.62 -6.86 14.50
CA ILE A 3 -1.76 -6.03 13.66
C ILE A 3 -0.73 -5.33 14.55
N ARG A 4 0.56 -5.58 14.29
CA ARG A 4 1.66 -4.87 14.95
C ARG A 4 2.00 -3.62 14.14
N SER A 5 1.38 -2.52 14.57
CA SER A 5 1.97 -1.19 14.70
C SER A 5 1.82 -0.09 13.63
N ILE A 6 1.85 1.13 14.17
CA ILE A 6 2.12 2.42 13.54
C ILE A 6 3.65 2.63 13.59
N SER A 7 4.28 3.12 12.53
CA SER A 7 5.69 3.55 12.60
C SER A 7 5.88 4.85 11.81
N SER A 8 6.66 5.78 12.34
CA SER A 8 7.29 6.82 11.55
C SER A 8 8.50 6.21 10.83
N SER A 9 8.66 6.49 9.53
CA SER A 9 9.93 6.25 8.83
C SER A 9 10.49 7.61 8.45
N THR A 10 11.70 7.88 8.93
CA THR A 10 12.55 9.07 8.73
C THR A 10 11.98 10.09 7.73
N GLY A 11 11.40 11.16 8.30
CA GLY A 11 10.72 12.25 7.60
C GLY A 11 9.30 12.46 8.13
N SER A 12 9.13 13.40 9.08
CA SER A 12 7.92 14.00 9.68
C SER A 12 6.52 13.52 9.23
N LYS A 13 6.24 12.21 9.36
CA LYS A 13 4.99 11.57 8.90
C LYS A 13 4.54 10.49 9.88
N LYS A 14 3.27 10.57 10.31
CA LYS A 14 2.60 9.50 11.08
C LYS A 14 1.98 8.51 10.10
N THR A 15 2.25 7.20 10.26
CA THR A 15 1.76 6.19 9.30
C THR A 15 1.21 4.93 9.98
N LEU A 16 0.07 4.43 9.51
CA LEU A 16 -0.40 3.07 9.79
C LEU A 16 0.31 2.10 8.86
N SER A 17 0.94 1.06 9.38
CA SER A 17 1.52 -0.01 8.56
C SER A 17 0.65 -1.26 8.64
N ALA A 18 0.35 -1.87 7.49
CA ALA A 18 -0.36 -3.15 7.48
C ALA A 18 0.55 -4.25 8.03
N ALA A 19 0.10 -5.21 8.86
CA ALA A 19 1.01 -6.20 9.50
C ALA A 19 0.73 -7.68 9.20
N ALA A 20 -0.20 -8.01 8.31
CA ALA A 20 -0.59 -9.41 8.06
C ALA A 20 0.26 -10.12 6.98
N ALA A 21 1.27 -10.90 7.39
CA ALA A 21 2.26 -11.55 6.51
C ALA A 21 1.69 -12.30 5.27
N ARG A 22 0.51 -12.94 5.38
CA ARG A 22 -0.22 -13.56 4.26
C ARG A 22 -0.60 -12.55 3.18
N HIS A 23 -1.28 -11.47 3.59
CA HIS A 23 -1.75 -10.42 2.68
C HIS A 23 -0.57 -9.65 2.05
N TRP A 24 0.56 -9.56 2.76
CA TRP A 24 1.77 -8.94 2.22
C TRP A 24 2.35 -9.72 1.02
N ARG A 25 2.22 -11.06 0.97
CA ARG A 25 2.70 -11.85 -0.18
C ARG A 25 1.91 -11.52 -1.44
N ALA A 26 0.58 -11.50 -1.34
CA ALA A 26 -0.29 -11.13 -2.46
C ALA A 26 -0.04 -9.70 -2.94
N MET A 27 0.04 -8.72 -2.02
CA MET A 27 0.34 -7.33 -2.39
C MET A 27 1.74 -7.17 -3.00
N ARG A 28 2.76 -7.90 -2.51
CA ARG A 28 4.09 -7.92 -3.13
C ARG A 28 4.07 -8.53 -4.53
N ALA A 29 3.32 -9.62 -4.72
CA ALA A 29 3.16 -10.25 -6.03
C ALA A 29 2.48 -9.29 -7.02
N PHE A 30 1.38 -8.65 -6.58
CA PHE A 30 0.69 -7.62 -7.35
C PHE A 30 1.62 -6.46 -7.72
N ARG A 31 2.32 -5.84 -6.75
CA ARG A 31 3.26 -4.74 -7.02
C ARG A 31 4.35 -5.14 -8.02
N ARG A 32 4.93 -6.34 -7.88
CA ARG A 32 5.95 -6.84 -8.82
C ARG A 32 5.38 -6.99 -10.23
N SER A 33 4.15 -7.51 -10.37
CA SER A 33 3.49 -7.65 -11.66
C SER A 33 3.23 -6.29 -12.31
N LEU A 34 2.70 -5.35 -11.52
CA LEU A 34 2.42 -3.97 -11.96
C LEU A 34 3.69 -3.26 -12.44
N ILE A 35 4.77 -3.29 -11.65
CA ILE A 35 6.05 -2.67 -12.03
C ILE A 35 6.60 -3.25 -13.33
N ARG A 36 6.54 -4.58 -13.51
CA ARG A 36 6.99 -5.20 -14.77
C ARG A 36 6.15 -4.77 -15.96
N HIS A 37 4.84 -4.62 -15.78
CA HIS A 37 3.95 -4.19 -16.85
C HIS A 37 4.23 -2.72 -17.24
N LEU A 38 4.39 -1.84 -16.24
CA LEU A 38 4.75 -0.43 -16.45
C LEU A 38 6.13 -0.29 -17.12
N ALA A 39 7.11 -1.09 -16.72
CA ALA A 39 8.43 -1.06 -17.34
C ALA A 39 8.38 -1.42 -18.84
N ARG A 40 7.52 -2.37 -19.24
CA ARG A 40 7.30 -2.73 -20.65
C ARG A 40 6.64 -1.61 -21.45
N SER A 41 5.92 -0.70 -20.80
CA SER A 41 5.35 0.50 -21.42
C SER A 41 6.27 1.73 -21.32
N GLY A 42 7.55 1.55 -20.95
CA GLY A 42 8.52 2.64 -20.80
C GLY A 42 8.47 3.41 -19.48
N LEU A 43 7.60 3.01 -18.53
CA LEU A 43 7.47 3.65 -17.23
C LEU A 43 8.29 2.91 -16.17
N ILE A 44 9.50 3.39 -15.90
CA ILE A 44 10.41 2.80 -14.93
C ILE A 44 10.18 3.46 -13.56
N LEU A 45 9.70 2.68 -12.59
CA LEU A 45 9.51 3.12 -11.21
C LEU A 45 10.73 2.81 -10.34
N PRO A 46 11.09 3.67 -9.38
CA PRO A 46 12.21 3.42 -8.48
C PRO A 46 11.97 2.18 -7.59
N THR A 47 13.00 1.34 -7.48
CA THR A 47 13.01 0.12 -6.67
C THR A 47 13.17 0.44 -5.19
N ARG A 48 12.06 0.80 -4.53
CA ARG A 48 12.01 0.97 -3.06
C ARG A 48 11.45 -0.27 -2.37
N ARG A 49 11.96 -0.61 -1.17
CA ARG A 49 11.42 -1.68 -0.32
C ARG A 49 9.91 -1.49 -0.17
N PHE A 50 9.14 -2.53 -0.43
CA PHE A 50 7.69 -2.46 -0.29
C PHE A 50 7.30 -2.57 1.17
N ASN A 51 6.90 -1.45 1.76
CA ASN A 51 6.25 -1.40 3.06
C ASN A 51 4.87 -0.74 2.91
N PRO A 52 3.78 -1.52 2.79
CA PRO A 52 2.44 -0.95 2.63
C PRO A 52 2.01 -0.21 3.90
N HIS A 53 1.82 1.10 3.78
CA HIS A 53 1.40 1.98 4.85
C HIS A 53 0.45 3.07 4.35
N VAL A 54 -0.30 3.67 5.26
CA VAL A 54 -1.16 4.83 5.03
C VAL A 54 -0.64 5.96 5.92
N THR A 55 -0.30 7.10 5.32
CA THR A 55 0.04 8.31 6.09
C THR A 55 -1.23 8.92 6.66
N LEU A 56 -1.28 9.12 7.98
CA LEU A 56 -2.41 9.71 8.68
C LEU A 56 -2.23 11.22 8.92
N ALA A 57 -1.01 11.64 9.21
CA ALA A 57 -0.71 13.03 9.53
C ALA A 57 0.70 13.40 9.08
N TYR A 58 0.84 14.66 8.66
CA TYR A 58 2.11 15.32 8.37
C TYR A 58 2.40 16.29 9.52
N GLY A 59 3.62 16.33 10.06
CA GLY A 59 3.97 17.21 11.17
C GLY A 59 4.92 16.58 12.18
N GLN A 60 4.98 17.19 13.37
CA GLN A 60 5.97 16.90 14.41
C GLN A 60 6.08 15.41 14.76
N ASP A 61 7.32 14.99 14.95
CA ASP A 61 7.66 13.64 15.35
C ASP A 61 7.03 13.32 16.71
N SER A 62 6.47 12.12 16.81
CA SER A 62 6.07 11.55 18.08
C SER A 62 6.57 10.11 18.09
N ASP A 63 7.47 9.78 19.00
CA ASP A 63 8.03 8.43 19.19
C ASP A 63 7.01 7.42 19.77
N HIS A 64 5.73 7.76 19.74
CA HIS A 64 4.65 6.97 20.30
C HIS A 64 4.16 5.95 19.29
N ARG A 65 4.49 4.69 19.56
CA ARG A 65 3.95 3.51 18.87
C ARG A 65 2.83 2.91 19.69
N VAL A 66 1.61 2.96 19.15
CA VAL A 66 0.44 2.34 19.77
C VAL A 66 0.02 1.13 18.96
N THR A 67 -0.32 0.05 19.65
CA THR A 67 -0.97 -1.12 19.03
C THR A 67 -2.46 -0.85 19.02
N ILE A 68 -3.08 -1.04 17.86
CA ILE A 68 -4.52 -0.88 17.67
C ILE A 68 -5.14 -2.21 17.27
N ASP A 69 -6.45 -2.31 17.44
CA ASP A 69 -7.19 -3.42 16.86
C ASP A 69 -7.07 -3.41 15.34
N PRO A 70 -7.01 -4.59 14.69
CA PRO A 70 -6.90 -4.68 13.25
C PRO A 70 -8.06 -3.98 12.53
N ILE A 71 -7.72 -3.04 11.65
CA ILE A 71 -8.68 -2.47 10.70
C ILE A 71 -8.59 -3.29 9.41
N GLY A 72 -9.70 -3.88 8.99
CA GLY A 72 -9.79 -4.71 7.79
C GLY A 72 -10.93 -4.27 6.90
N TRP A 73 -10.67 -4.19 5.58
CA TRP A 73 -11.66 -3.95 4.56
C TRP A 73 -11.24 -4.66 3.27
N THR A 74 -12.21 -4.93 2.39
CA THR A 74 -11.96 -5.42 1.04
C THR A 74 -11.60 -4.25 0.14
N VAL A 75 -10.60 -4.42 -0.73
CA VAL A 75 -10.27 -3.42 -1.75
C VAL A 75 -11.02 -3.77 -3.03
N ASP A 76 -11.87 -2.86 -3.48
CA ASP A 76 -12.73 -3.10 -4.66
C ASP A 76 -12.18 -2.46 -5.94
N GLU A 77 -11.27 -1.50 -5.84
CA GLU A 77 -10.76 -0.74 -6.98
C GLU A 77 -9.27 -0.42 -6.85
N LEU A 78 -8.61 -0.36 -8.01
CA LEU A 78 -7.30 0.26 -8.18
C LEU A 78 -7.47 1.60 -8.89
N LEU A 79 -6.83 2.65 -8.38
CA LEU A 79 -6.87 3.99 -8.97
C LEU A 79 -5.48 4.45 -9.40
N LEU A 80 -5.41 5.07 -10.57
CA LEU A 80 -4.28 5.91 -10.98
C LEU A 80 -4.62 7.35 -10.60
N ILE A 81 -3.80 7.95 -9.76
CA ILE A 81 -4.03 9.30 -9.23
C ILE A 81 -2.97 10.24 -9.79
N ARG A 82 -3.41 11.39 -10.28
CA ARG A 82 -2.56 12.54 -10.55
C ARG A 82 -2.51 13.42 -9.29
N SER A 83 -1.33 13.56 -8.70
CA SER A 83 -1.11 14.42 -7.52
C SER A 83 -0.44 15.73 -7.91
N GLY A 84 -0.91 16.86 -7.40
CA GLY A 84 -0.34 18.20 -7.60
C GLY A 84 -1.13 19.26 -6.83
N ASP A 85 -0.49 20.34 -6.38
CA ASP A 85 -1.12 21.47 -5.67
C ASP A 85 -1.96 21.09 -4.45
N GLY A 86 -1.51 20.09 -3.69
CA GLY A 86 -2.26 19.56 -2.54
C GLY A 86 -3.52 18.77 -2.92
N ARG A 87 -3.74 18.48 -4.20
CA ARG A 87 -4.90 17.77 -4.74
C ARG A 87 -4.50 16.41 -5.28
N HIS A 88 -5.43 15.47 -5.17
CA HIS A 88 -5.32 14.10 -5.65
C HIS A 88 -6.50 13.85 -6.60
N VAL A 89 -6.24 13.90 -7.91
CA VAL A 89 -7.29 13.77 -8.94
C VAL A 89 -7.21 12.37 -9.55
N PRO A 90 -8.28 11.56 -9.45
CA PRO A 90 -8.34 10.27 -10.14
C PRO A 90 -8.24 10.44 -11.66
N PHE A 91 -7.33 9.71 -12.27
CA PHE A 91 -7.06 9.72 -13.72
C PHE A 91 -7.45 8.38 -14.39
N GLY A 92 -7.46 7.28 -13.63
CA GLY A 92 -7.93 5.98 -14.09
C GLY A 92 -8.47 5.15 -12.93
N ARG A 93 -9.46 4.30 -13.22
CA ARG A 93 -10.10 3.39 -12.26
C ARG A 93 -10.23 2.01 -12.87
N TRP A 94 -9.90 0.98 -12.10
CA TRP A 94 -10.08 -0.41 -12.49
C TRP A 94 -10.69 -1.17 -11.33
N SER A 95 -11.91 -1.67 -11.51
CA SER A 95 -12.54 -2.55 -10.52
C SER A 95 -11.73 -3.84 -10.39
N LEU A 96 -11.43 -4.21 -9.15
CA LEU A 96 -10.87 -5.50 -8.81
C LEU A 96 -12.00 -6.52 -8.86
N ILE A 97 -12.35 -6.93 -10.07
CA ILE A 97 -13.21 -8.10 -10.25
C ILE A 97 -12.52 -9.29 -9.59
N GLN A 98 -13.28 -10.07 -8.82
CA GLN A 98 -12.78 -11.26 -8.16
C GLN A 98 -12.32 -12.27 -9.21
N ARG A 99 -11.05 -12.17 -9.61
CA ARG A 99 -10.35 -13.14 -10.46
C ARG A 99 -9.14 -13.62 -9.70
N GLN A 100 -9.39 -14.53 -8.76
CA GLN A 100 -8.49 -15.60 -8.38
C GLN A 100 -9.27 -16.64 -7.55
N PRO A 101 -9.64 -17.79 -8.12
CA PRO A 101 -9.75 -19.00 -7.32
C PRO A 101 -8.35 -19.30 -6.76
N ASN A 102 -8.29 -19.56 -5.45
CA ASN A 102 -7.14 -20.09 -4.69
C ASN A 102 -5.80 -20.16 -5.45
N LEU A 103 -4.88 -19.24 -5.14
CA LEU A 103 -3.47 -19.49 -5.41
C LEU A 103 -3.03 -20.63 -4.48
N PRO A 104 -2.54 -21.78 -4.98
CA PRO A 104 -2.02 -22.83 -4.10
C PRO A 104 -0.86 -22.24 -3.29
N LEU A 105 -0.86 -22.52 -2.00
CA LEU A 105 0.29 -22.28 -1.14
C LEU A 105 1.35 -23.32 -1.52
N PHE A 106 2.37 -22.90 -2.27
CA PHE A 106 3.67 -23.59 -2.29
C PHE A 106 4.64 -22.81 -1.41
#